data_AF-A0A533TAK9-F1
#
_entry.id   AF-A0A533TAK9-F1
#
_cell.length_a   1.000
_cell.length_b   1.000
_cell.length_c   1.000
_cell.angle_alpha   90.00
_cell.angle_beta   90.00
_cell.angle_gamma   90.00
#
_symmetry.space_group_name_H-M   'P 1'
#
loop_
_entity.id
_entity.type
_entity.pdbx_description
1 polymer ?
#
loop_
_entity_poly.entity_id
_entity_poly.type
_entity_poly.pdbx_seq_one_letter_code
_entity_poly.pdbx_strand_id
1 'polypeptide(L)'
;MSGGHFDYKESYLGYIAEQLEQDIENNDVEYEDSKPYDTPYGYQHTAETMKFMKIMVDELYKLKEILREYDYPVSGDTSEEDFLDSARVTVREYRGETMLKRLRIHNFKGWRDTGTIRMVHWQEFLPRFRRGNLLKHFTLKLGVA
;
A
#
# COMPACT_ATOMS: atom_id res chain seq x y z
N MET A 1 30.66 8.68 13.17
CA MET A 1 29.53 8.30 12.31
C MET A 1 28.55 7.61 13.22
N SER A 2 27.41 8.24 13.57
CA SER A 2 26.38 7.57 14.36
C SER A 2 25.85 6.43 13.48
N GLY A 3 26.04 5.19 13.94
CA GLY A 3 25.69 3.98 13.20
C GLY A 3 24.21 3.62 13.29
N GLY A 4 23.33 4.62 13.40
CA GLY A 4 21.92 4.46 13.70
C GLY A 4 21.63 3.66 14.99
N HIS A 5 20.39 3.68 15.46
CA HIS A 5 19.92 2.77 16.50
C HIS A 5 19.78 1.33 15.95
N PHE A 6 19.32 1.20 14.72
CA PHE A 6 19.08 -0.09 14.07
C PHE A 6 20.25 -0.65 13.27
N ASP A 7 21.40 0.03 13.19
CA ASP A 7 22.53 -0.39 12.36
C ASP A 7 22.11 -0.67 10.91
N TYR A 8 21.25 0.21 10.38
CA TYR A 8 20.67 0.14 9.03
C TYR A 8 19.84 -1.13 8.75
N LYS A 9 19.45 -1.92 9.77
CA LYS A 9 18.71 -3.18 9.58
C LYS A 9 17.32 -2.98 9.00
N GLU A 10 16.73 -1.79 9.12
CA GLU A 10 15.46 -1.43 8.45
C GLU A 10 15.58 -1.54 6.91
N SER A 11 16.79 -1.41 6.35
CA SER A 11 17.03 -1.63 4.93
C SER A 11 16.68 -3.05 4.46
N TYR A 12 16.77 -4.05 5.35
CA TYR A 12 16.45 -5.45 5.04
C TYR A 12 14.97 -5.64 4.71
N LEU A 13 14.08 -4.79 5.24
CA LEU A 13 12.67 -4.79 4.85
C LEU A 13 12.48 -4.39 3.39
N GLY A 14 13.28 -3.43 2.91
CA GLY A 14 13.31 -3.05 1.49
C GLY A 14 13.82 -4.19 0.61
N TYR A 15 14.90 -4.86 1.02
CA TYR A 15 15.43 -6.03 0.32
C TYR A 15 14.41 -7.17 0.18
N ILE A 16 13.60 -7.42 1.22
CA ILE A 16 12.51 -8.40 1.14
C ILE A 16 11.42 -7.91 0.18
N ALA A 17 11.05 -6.62 0.24
CA ALA A 17 10.04 -6.04 -0.65
C ALA A 17 10.45 -6.15 -2.12
N GLU A 18 11.71 -5.85 -2.45
CA GLU A 18 12.29 -5.96 -3.78
C GLU A 18 12.23 -7.41 -4.31
N GLN A 19 12.53 -8.41 -3.47
CA GLN A 19 12.39 -9.82 -3.87
C GLN A 19 10.93 -10.19 -4.15
N LEU A 20 9.99 -9.75 -3.31
CA LEU A 20 8.56 -9.98 -3.56
C LEU A 20 8.08 -9.29 -4.84
N GLU A 21 8.61 -8.10 -5.16
CA GLU A 21 8.32 -7.42 -6.43
C GLU A 21 8.84 -8.21 -7.62
N GLN A 22 10.04 -8.79 -7.53
CA GLN A 22 10.58 -9.68 -8.56
C GLN A 22 9.75 -10.95 -8.72
N ASP A 23 9.33 -11.57 -7.62
CA ASP A 23 8.43 -12.73 -7.65
C ASP A 23 7.08 -12.38 -8.30
N ILE A 24 6.58 -11.17 -8.05
CA ILE A 24 5.36 -10.65 -8.66
C ILE A 24 5.54 -10.41 -10.16
N GLU A 25 6.65 -9.79 -10.57
CA GLU A 25 6.92 -9.47 -11.97
C GLU A 25 7.11 -10.74 -12.80
N ASN A 26 7.80 -11.72 -12.24
CA ASN A 26 8.14 -12.96 -12.94
C ASN A 26 7.10 -14.07 -12.76
N ASN A 27 6.00 -13.86 -12.03
CA ASN A 27 5.05 -14.92 -11.64
C ASN A 27 4.55 -15.80 -12.80
N ASP A 28 4.39 -15.20 -13.98
CA ASP A 28 3.87 -15.87 -15.17
C ASP A 28 4.97 -16.49 -16.06
N VAL A 29 6.24 -16.38 -15.65
CA VAL A 29 7.39 -16.99 -16.33
C VAL A 29 7.51 -18.43 -15.86
N GLU A 30 7.30 -19.39 -16.76
CA GLU A 30 7.46 -20.81 -16.44
C GLU A 30 8.93 -21.17 -16.22
N TYR A 31 9.17 -22.12 -15.32
CA TYR A 31 10.49 -22.70 -15.13
C TYR A 31 10.88 -23.56 -16.34
N GLU A 32 12.06 -23.32 -16.89
CA GLU A 32 12.64 -24.08 -17.99
C GLU A 32 14.04 -24.59 -17.62
N ASP A 33 14.18 -25.91 -17.48
CA ASP A 33 15.41 -26.56 -17.01
C ASP A 33 16.61 -26.41 -17.98
N SER A 34 16.33 -26.08 -19.24
CA SER A 34 17.35 -25.84 -20.27
C SER A 34 17.97 -24.43 -20.20
N LYS A 35 17.40 -23.53 -19.41
CA LYS A 35 17.88 -22.16 -19.27
C LYS A 35 18.97 -22.06 -18.18
N PRO A 36 19.84 -21.03 -18.24
CA PRO A 36 20.80 -20.76 -17.18
C PRO A 36 20.13 -20.67 -15.80
N TYR A 37 20.83 -21.11 -14.75
CA TYR A 37 20.31 -21.13 -13.37
C TYR A 37 19.90 -19.74 -12.84
N ASP A 38 20.49 -18.68 -13.38
CA ASP A 38 20.18 -17.28 -13.07
C ASP A 38 19.01 -16.72 -13.87
N THR A 39 18.34 -17.54 -14.70
CA THR A 39 17.14 -17.12 -15.41
C THR A 39 15.99 -16.94 -14.43
N PRO A 40 15.36 -15.74 -14.38
CA PRO A 40 14.18 -15.53 -13.57
C PRO A 40 13.05 -16.50 -13.96
N TYR A 41 12.38 -17.06 -12.97
CA TYR A 41 11.16 -17.85 -13.14
C TYR A 41 10.17 -17.46 -12.05
N GLY A 42 8.88 -17.63 -12.33
CA GLY A 42 7.80 -17.38 -11.39
C GLY A 42 7.37 -18.62 -10.63
N TYR A 43 6.58 -18.41 -9.59
CA TYR A 43 5.98 -19.48 -8.80
C TYR A 43 4.52 -19.77 -9.18
N GLN A 44 4.01 -19.14 -10.25
CA GLN A 44 2.64 -19.31 -10.77
C GLN A 44 1.57 -19.21 -9.67
N HIS A 45 1.75 -18.24 -8.77
CA HIS A 45 0.82 -17.93 -7.71
C HIS A 45 -0.54 -17.48 -8.26
N THR A 46 -1.59 -17.73 -7.49
CA THR A 46 -2.94 -17.29 -7.83
C THR A 46 -3.05 -15.76 -7.82
N ALA A 47 -4.02 -15.21 -8.54
CA ALA A 47 -4.30 -13.77 -8.53
C ALA A 47 -4.60 -13.22 -7.12
N GLU A 48 -5.18 -14.04 -6.23
CA GLU A 48 -5.42 -13.66 -4.84
C GLU A 48 -4.12 -13.57 -4.04
N THR A 49 -3.25 -14.57 -4.17
CA THR A 49 -1.91 -14.57 -3.56
C THR A 49 -1.10 -13.36 -4.04
N MET A 50 -1.07 -13.12 -5.34
CA MET A 50 -0.36 -11.99 -5.96
C MET A 50 -0.87 -10.63 -5.47
N LYS A 51 -2.18 -10.52 -5.24
CA LYS A 51 -2.78 -9.33 -4.62
C LYS A 51 -2.30 -9.14 -3.19
N PHE A 52 -2.20 -10.21 -2.41
CA PHE A 52 -1.71 -10.14 -1.04
C PHE A 52 -0.22 -9.79 -1.00
N MET A 53 0.60 -10.37 -1.89
CA MET A 53 2.01 -10.02 -2.01
C MET A 53 2.21 -8.53 -2.31
N LYS A 54 1.41 -7.94 -3.21
CA LYS A 54 1.45 -6.49 -3.46
C LYS A 54 1.14 -5.66 -2.21
N ILE A 55 0.22 -6.12 -1.36
CA ILE A 55 -0.06 -5.47 -0.08
C ILE A 55 1.13 -5.61 0.88
N MET A 56 1.77 -6.78 0.92
CA MET A 56 2.96 -7.00 1.76
C MET A 56 4.12 -6.09 1.35
N VAL A 57 4.38 -5.94 0.04
CA VAL A 57 5.38 -5.01 -0.49
C VAL A 57 5.13 -3.58 0.02
N ASP A 58 3.90 -3.07 -0.15
CA ASP A 58 3.53 -1.74 0.32
C ASP A 58 3.75 -1.58 1.85
N GLU A 59 3.35 -2.57 2.65
CA GLU A 59 3.51 -2.51 4.12
C GLU A 59 4.98 -2.63 4.56
N LEU A 60 5.83 -3.36 3.83
CA LEU A 60 7.26 -3.47 4.11
C LEU A 60 7.98 -2.14 3.87
N TYR A 61 7.71 -1.47 2.74
CA TYR A 61 8.29 -0.16 2.46
C TYR A 61 7.84 0.91 3.46
N LYS A 62 6.55 0.91 3.80
CA LYS A 62 6.01 1.79 4.84
C LYS A 62 6.68 1.56 6.20
N LEU A 63 6.86 0.30 6.60
CA LEU A 63 7.49 -0.03 7.88
C LEU A 63 8.97 0.39 7.88
N LYS A 64 9.69 0.17 6.77
CA LYS A 64 11.08 0.63 6.58
C LYS A 64 11.18 2.14 6.81
N GLU A 65 10.31 2.92 6.20
CA GLU A 65 10.31 4.38 6.36
C GLU A 65 10.04 4.81 7.80
N ILE A 66 9.00 4.25 8.43
CA ILE A 66 8.66 4.58 9.83
C ILE A 66 9.82 4.24 10.78
N LEU A 67 10.48 3.10 10.58
CA LEU A 67 11.62 2.70 11.42
C LEU A 67 12.83 3.60 11.20
N ARG A 68 13.09 4.04 9.96
CA ARG A 68 14.13 5.03 9.68
C ARG A 68 13.87 6.35 10.39
N GLU A 69 12.63 6.84 10.37
CA GLU A 69 12.28 8.10 11.08
C GLU A 69 12.39 7.96 12.60
N TYR A 70 12.16 6.76 13.15
CA TYR A 70 12.36 6.49 14.58
C TYR A 70 13.86 6.44 14.97
N ASP A 71 14.74 6.14 14.03
CA ASP A 71 16.18 6.04 14.28
C ASP A 71 16.81 7.40 14.68
N TYR A 72 16.30 8.49 14.09
CA TYR A 72 16.77 9.85 14.32
C TYR A 72 16.59 10.36 15.76
N PRO A 73 15.40 10.28 16.40
CA PRO A 73 15.26 10.73 17.77
C PRO A 73 16.07 9.88 18.76
N VAL A 74 16.24 8.58 18.49
CA VAL A 74 17.08 7.72 19.34
C VAL A 74 18.55 8.09 19.23
N SER A 75 18.99 8.52 18.04
CA SER A 75 20.34 9.02 17.80
C SER A 75 20.56 10.46 18.31
N GLY A 76 19.50 11.14 18.76
CA GLY A 76 19.52 12.52 19.22
C GLY A 76 19.54 13.56 18.09
N ASP A 77 19.28 13.16 16.85
CA ASP A 77 19.30 14.03 15.67
C ASP A 77 17.99 14.84 15.53
N THR A 78 16.87 14.30 16.02
CA THR A 78 15.56 14.94 16.00
C THR A 78 14.81 14.74 17.33
N SER A 79 13.62 15.33 17.47
CA SER A 79 12.74 15.11 18.62
C SER A 79 11.75 13.95 18.39
N GLU A 80 11.13 13.48 19.47
CA GLU A 80 10.00 12.54 19.38
C GLU A 80 8.80 13.13 18.63
N GLU A 81 8.60 14.44 18.73
CA GLU A 81 7.52 15.15 18.03
C GLU A 81 7.72 15.12 16.51
N ASP A 82 8.96 15.35 16.05
CA ASP A 82 9.32 15.27 14.63
C ASP A 82 9.04 13.86 14.07
N PHE A 83 9.44 12.81 14.81
CA PHE A 83 9.14 11.43 14.44
C PHE A 83 7.63 11.18 14.31
N LEU A 84 6.85 11.61 15.30
CA LEU A 84 5.40 11.39 15.28
C LEU A 84 4.74 12.08 14.09
N ASP A 85 5.19 13.26 13.72
CA ASP A 85 4.65 13.99 12.57
C ASP A 85 5.03 13.32 11.25
N SER A 86 6.30 12.93 11.05
CA SER A 86 6.74 12.13 9.90
C SER A 86 5.95 10.82 9.79
N ALA A 87 5.87 10.04 10.88
CA ALA A 87 5.16 8.77 10.89
C ALA A 87 3.67 8.90 10.56
N ARG A 88 3.01 9.98 11.01
CA ARG A 88 1.61 10.28 10.66
C ARG A 88 1.45 10.59 9.18
N VAL A 89 2.37 11.33 8.57
CA VAL A 89 2.35 11.62 7.14
C VAL A 89 2.50 10.32 6.34
N THR A 90 3.52 9.52 6.63
CA THR A 90 3.74 8.21 5.97
C THR A 90 2.49 7.32 6.09
N VAL A 91 1.93 7.17 7.30
CA VAL A 91 0.71 6.36 7.49
C VAL A 91 -0.47 6.90 6.70
N ARG A 92 -0.61 8.23 6.54
CA ARG A 92 -1.69 8.84 5.74
C ARG A 92 -1.50 8.62 4.25
N GLU A 93 -0.28 8.79 3.73
CA GLU A 93 0.05 8.58 2.32
C GLU A 93 -0.26 7.15 1.90
N TYR A 94 0.29 6.16 2.62
CA TYR A 94 0.02 4.75 2.34
C TYR A 94 -1.45 4.38 2.53
N ARG A 95 -2.17 4.99 3.49
CA ARG A 95 -3.62 4.79 3.64
C ARG A 95 -4.39 5.36 2.45
N GLY A 96 -4.01 6.54 1.95
CA GLY A 96 -4.60 7.18 0.77
C GLY A 96 -4.35 6.37 -0.49
N GLU A 97 -3.12 5.90 -0.71
CA GLU A 97 -2.77 5.02 -1.82
C GLU A 97 -3.48 3.67 -1.75
N THR A 98 -3.51 3.04 -0.57
CA THR A 98 -4.27 1.80 -0.35
C THR A 98 -5.75 1.99 -0.65
N MET A 99 -6.33 3.12 -0.27
CA MET A 99 -7.73 3.46 -0.56
C MET A 99 -7.97 3.64 -2.06
N LEU A 100 -7.08 4.37 -2.77
CA LEU A 100 -7.17 4.55 -4.22
C LEU A 100 -6.96 3.24 -4.98
N LYS A 101 -5.98 2.41 -4.58
CA LYS A 101 -5.77 1.06 -5.14
C LYS A 101 -7.01 0.19 -4.92
N ARG A 102 -7.61 0.18 -3.72
CA ARG A 102 -8.86 -0.55 -3.43
C ARG A 102 -10.05 -0.07 -4.26
N LEU A 103 -10.21 1.25 -4.45
CA LEU A 103 -11.24 1.82 -5.31
C LEU A 103 -11.06 1.43 -6.78
N ARG A 104 -9.81 1.38 -7.29
CA ARG A 104 -9.52 0.89 -8.65
C ARG A 104 -9.81 -0.60 -8.81
N ILE A 105 -9.52 -1.42 -7.80
CA ILE A 105 -9.79 -2.87 -7.82
C ILE A 105 -11.30 -3.16 -7.87
N HIS A 106 -12.14 -2.32 -7.27
CA HIS A 106 -13.61 -2.48 -7.35
C HIS A 106 -14.22 -1.91 -8.64
N ASN A 107 -13.51 -1.08 -9.40
CA ASN A 107 -13.98 -0.51 -10.68
C ASN A 107 -13.67 -1.38 -11.92
N PHE A 108 -13.16 -2.61 -11.75
CA PHE A 108 -12.86 -3.53 -12.86
C PHE A 108 -13.68 -4.82 -12.77
N LYS A 109 -15.01 -4.69 -12.86
CA LYS A 109 -15.94 -5.70 -13.43
C LYS A 109 -17.31 -5.05 -13.64
N GLY A 110 -17.56 -4.53 -14.84
CA GLY A 110 -18.93 -4.31 -15.33
C GLY A 110 -19.47 -2.88 -15.45
N TRP A 111 -18.65 -1.86 -15.68
CA TRP A 111 -19.14 -0.49 -15.91
C TRP A 111 -18.61 0.11 -17.23
N ARG A 112 -18.89 -0.58 -18.33
CA ARG A 112 -19.14 0.11 -19.61
C ARG A 112 -20.65 0.01 -19.80
N ASP A 113 -21.30 1.17 -19.81
CA ASP A 113 -22.68 1.44 -20.24
C ASP A 113 -23.46 2.22 -19.18
N THR A 114 -23.40 3.53 -19.35
CA THR A 114 -24.30 4.62 -18.92
C THR A 114 -23.48 5.77 -18.35
N GLY A 115 -23.33 6.83 -19.15
CA GLY A 115 -22.54 8.03 -18.85
C GLY A 115 -23.10 8.84 -17.69
N THR A 116 -23.02 8.32 -16.48
CA THR A 116 -23.36 9.03 -15.24
C THR A 116 -22.50 8.47 -14.12
N ILE A 117 -21.48 9.23 -13.70
CA ILE A 117 -20.69 8.91 -12.50
C ILE A 117 -21.62 9.07 -11.30
N ARG A 118 -22.21 7.97 -10.82
CA ARG A 118 -22.84 7.92 -9.51
C ARG A 118 -21.77 7.58 -8.49
N MET A 119 -21.40 8.56 -7.67
CA MET A 119 -20.67 8.31 -6.43
C MET A 119 -21.53 7.38 -5.57
N VAL A 120 -21.12 6.11 -5.44
CA VAL A 120 -21.75 5.18 -4.51
C VAL A 120 -21.40 5.63 -3.10
N HIS A 121 -22.45 5.93 -2.33
CA HIS A 121 -22.37 6.45 -0.98
C HIS A 121 -21.83 5.36 -0.02
N TRP A 122 -20.84 5.73 0.79
CA TRP A 122 -19.97 4.91 1.65
C TRP A 122 -20.64 4.07 2.77
N GLN A 123 -21.95 3.81 2.75
CA GLN A 123 -22.66 3.21 3.91
C GLN A 123 -22.81 1.68 3.89
N GLU A 124 -22.48 0.98 2.81
CA GLU A 124 -22.69 -0.48 2.73
C GLU A 124 -21.50 -1.34 3.15
N PHE A 125 -20.35 -0.75 3.52
CA PHE A 125 -19.07 -1.47 3.69
C PHE A 125 -18.47 -1.44 5.11
N LEU A 126 -19.29 -1.32 6.15
CA LEU A 126 -18.83 -1.51 7.54
C LEU A 126 -19.64 -2.62 8.23
N PRO A 127 -18.99 -3.62 8.88
CA PRO A 127 -19.69 -4.47 9.82
C PRO A 127 -20.15 -3.61 11.01
N ARG A 128 -21.43 -3.75 11.33
CA ARG A 128 -22.19 -3.06 12.38
C ARG A 128 -21.35 -2.70 13.63
N PHE A 129 -20.98 -1.43 13.76
CA PHE A 129 -20.82 -0.78 15.07
C PHE A 129 -21.82 0.38 15.17
N ARG A 130 -22.61 0.35 16.24
CA ARG A 130 -23.85 1.11 16.44
C ARG A 130 -23.61 2.55 16.92
N ARG A 131 -24.60 3.39 16.54
CA ARG A 131 -25.18 4.59 17.20
C ARG A 131 -24.50 5.95 16.97
N GLY A 132 -25.26 6.84 16.34
CA GLY A 132 -25.10 8.30 16.43
C GLY A 132 -25.46 9.03 15.15
N ASN A 133 -26.70 9.53 15.08
CA ASN A 133 -27.23 10.36 13.98
C ASN A 133 -26.36 11.58 13.65
N LEU A 134 -26.07 11.80 12.36
CA LEU A 134 -26.11 13.11 11.68
C LEU A 134 -25.71 12.96 10.20
N LEU A 135 -26.67 12.58 9.35
CA LEU A 135 -26.55 12.73 7.90
C LEU A 135 -26.90 14.18 7.53
N LYS A 136 -25.89 15.03 7.30
CA LYS A 136 -26.06 16.26 6.53
C LYS A 136 -25.70 15.95 5.08
N HIS A 137 -26.68 16.10 4.18
CA HIS A 137 -26.48 16.01 2.73
C HIS A 137 -25.50 17.10 2.27
N PHE A 138 -24.48 16.71 1.51
CA PHE A 138 -23.71 17.62 0.67
C PHE A 138 -23.98 17.25 -0.79
N THR A 139 -24.73 18.10 -1.48
CA THR A 139 -24.93 18.00 -2.93
C THR A 139 -23.99 18.99 -3.60
N LEU A 140 -22.90 18.52 -4.20
CA LEU A 140 -22.06 19.36 -5.05
C LEU A 140 -22.67 19.38 -6.46
N LYS A 141 -23.28 20.51 -6.86
CA LYS A 141 -23.66 20.73 -8.27
C LYS A 141 -22.42 21.22 -9.01
N LEU A 142 -21.80 20.36 -9.81
CA LEU A 142 -20.92 20.82 -10.89
C LEU A 142 -21.80 21.17 -12.09
N GLY A 143 -21.96 22.47 -12.33
CA GLY A 143 -22.58 22.98 -13.54
C GLY A 143 -21.62 22.75 -14.72
N VAL A 144 -22.10 22.05 -15.74
CA VAL A 144 -21.43 21.95 -17.03
C VAL A 144 -21.94 23.13 -17.87
N ALA A 145 -21.00 23.95 -18.35
CA ALA A 145 -21.23 24.92 -19.43
C ALA A 145 -20.97 24.22 -20.77
#